data_AF-A0A2E5BMT0-F1
#
_entry.id   AF-A0A2E5BMT0-F1
#
_cell.length_a   1.000
_cell.length_b   1.000
_cell.length_c   1.000
_cell.angle_alpha   90.00
_cell.angle_beta   90.00
_cell.angle_gamma   90.00
#
_symmetry.space_group_name_H-M   'P 1'
#
loop_
_entity.id
_entity.type
_entity.pdbx_description
1 polymer ?
#
loop_
_entity_poly.entity_id
_entity_poly.type
_entity_poly.pdbx_seq_one_letter_code
_entity_poly.pdbx_strand_id
1 'polypeptide(L)'
;MAEPSNAPVVKKGDWKVTMNPDDIYRNPMDIAWTFAYEFGEDKVQDLYNRAKQNQWDSDEYLPWDHEVDPSKPLIADRSSIYHKIPFFSKLNKSQQETFTAHSTAQLLSQFLHGE
;
A
#
# COMPACT_ATOMS: atom_id res chain seq x y z
N MET A 1 -57.14 7.50 14.42
CA MET A 1 -57.01 6.26 13.61
C MET A 1 -56.24 6.65 12.35
N ALA A 2 -54.95 6.34 12.29
CA ALA A 2 -54.13 6.56 11.11
C ALA A 2 -53.85 5.20 10.47
N GLU A 3 -54.06 5.11 9.16
CA GLU A 3 -53.94 3.90 8.36
C GLU A 3 -52.50 3.35 8.36
N PRO A 4 -52.32 2.02 8.21
CA PRO A 4 -50.98 1.43 8.22
C PRO A 4 -50.19 1.86 6.98
N SER A 5 -49.07 2.55 7.24
CA SER A 5 -48.05 2.92 6.25
C SER A 5 -47.55 1.68 5.51
N ASN A 6 -47.72 1.68 4.20
CA ASN A 6 -47.36 0.56 3.33
C ASN A 6 -45.85 0.60 3.07
N ALA A 7 -45.04 0.09 4.01
CA ALA A 7 -43.59 0.06 3.88
C ALA A 7 -43.15 -0.91 2.76
N PRO A 8 -42.25 -0.50 1.84
CA PRO A 8 -41.81 -1.35 0.74
C PRO A 8 -41.01 -2.55 1.27
N VAL A 9 -41.49 -3.75 0.96
CA VAL A 9 -40.83 -5.00 1.36
C VAL A 9 -39.90 -5.44 0.23
N VAL A 10 -38.59 -5.45 0.50
CA VAL A 10 -37.60 -6.00 -0.43
C VAL A 10 -37.43 -7.49 -0.13
N LYS A 11 -37.59 -8.33 -1.16
CA LYS A 11 -37.42 -9.79 -1.06
C LYS A 11 -36.28 -10.25 -1.97
N LYS A 12 -35.36 -11.06 -1.43
CA LYS A 12 -34.32 -11.75 -2.21
C LYS A 12 -34.23 -13.20 -1.72
N GLY A 13 -34.81 -14.13 -2.48
CA GLY A 13 -34.97 -15.53 -2.05
C GLY A 13 -35.90 -15.64 -0.85
N ASP A 14 -35.54 -16.47 0.14
CA ASP A 14 -36.29 -16.63 1.40
C ASP A 14 -36.12 -15.44 2.36
N TRP A 15 -35.22 -14.51 2.04
CA TRP A 15 -34.96 -13.32 2.85
C TRP A 15 -36.00 -12.23 2.59
N LYS A 16 -36.66 -11.79 3.67
CA LYS A 16 -37.62 -10.67 3.67
C LYS A 16 -37.19 -9.64 4.70
N VAL A 17 -36.92 -8.42 4.25
CA VAL A 17 -36.63 -7.28 5.14
C VAL A 17 -37.71 -6.24 4.95
N THR A 18 -38.39 -5.89 6.05
CA THR A 18 -39.22 -4.69 6.16
C THR A 18 -38.31 -3.58 6.67
N MET A 19 -37.93 -2.63 5.81
CA MET A 19 -37.28 -1.41 6.28
C MET A 19 -38.34 -0.61 7.05
N ASN A 20 -38.32 -0.71 8.38
CA ASN A 20 -39.06 0.23 9.20
C ASN A 20 -38.40 1.60 9.04
N PRO A 21 -39.17 2.69 8.88
CA PRO A 21 -38.62 4.04 8.76
C PRO A 21 -37.74 4.48 9.94
N ASP A 22 -37.82 3.75 11.06
CA ASP A 22 -37.18 4.09 12.33
C ASP A 22 -35.81 3.43 12.56
N ASP A 23 -35.22 2.73 11.57
CA ASP A 23 -33.81 2.28 11.65
C ASP A 23 -32.81 3.44 11.41
N ILE A 24 -33.14 4.63 11.92
CA ILE A 24 -32.30 5.81 11.92
C ILE A 24 -31.38 5.72 13.15
N TYR A 25 -30.14 5.29 12.94
CA TYR A 25 -29.10 5.45 13.95
C TYR A 25 -28.80 6.94 14.13
N ARG A 26 -29.43 7.56 15.14
CA ARG A 26 -29.18 8.95 15.51
C ARG A 26 -27.77 9.08 16.07
N ASN A 27 -26.88 9.70 15.30
CA ASN A 27 -25.60 10.20 15.78
C ASN A 27 -25.70 11.73 16.01
N PRO A 28 -24.99 12.29 16.99
CA PRO A 28 -25.07 13.72 17.33
C PRO A 28 -24.39 14.66 16.31
N MET A 29 -23.85 14.14 15.20
CA MET A 29 -23.16 14.95 14.19
C MET A 29 -23.58 14.55 12.77
N ASP A 30 -23.78 15.54 11.91
CA ASP A 30 -23.94 15.27 10.48
C ASP A 30 -22.58 14.89 9.88
N ILE A 31 -22.49 13.71 9.28
CA ILE A 31 -21.27 13.24 8.60
C ILE A 31 -21.47 13.44 7.10
N ALA A 32 -20.70 14.37 6.52
CA ALA A 32 -20.61 14.54 5.08
C ALA A 32 -19.28 13.95 4.58
N TRP A 33 -19.35 12.90 3.77
CA TRP A 33 -18.20 12.39 3.02
C TRP A 33 -18.22 13.01 1.63
N THR A 34 -17.17 13.77 1.29
CA THR A 34 -16.93 14.20 -0.10
C THR A 34 -15.81 13.38 -0.70
N PHE A 35 -16.11 12.71 -1.81
CA PHE A 35 -15.14 11.98 -2.63
C PHE A 35 -14.84 12.71 -3.94
N ALA A 36 -15.37 13.94 -4.08
CA ALA A 36 -14.99 14.84 -5.16
C ALA A 36 -13.61 15.42 -4.85
N TYR A 37 -12.57 14.62 -5.04
CA TYR A 37 -11.19 15.08 -5.11
C TYR A 37 -11.01 15.83 -6.43
N GLU A 38 -11.65 16.98 -6.57
CA GLU A 38 -11.43 17.94 -7.66
C GLU A 38 -10.20 18.82 -7.37
N PHE A 39 -9.26 18.31 -6.58
CA PHE A 39 -7.89 18.80 -6.62
C PHE A 39 -7.29 18.15 -7.86
N GLY A 40 -7.19 18.91 -8.96
CA GLY A 40 -6.37 18.47 -10.08
C GLY A 40 -5.02 18.03 -9.53
N GLU A 41 -4.65 16.77 -9.73
CA GLU A 41 -3.45 16.14 -9.17
C GLU A 41 -2.24 17.08 -9.29
N ASP A 42 -2.17 17.83 -10.40
CA ASP A 42 -1.21 18.88 -10.70
C ASP A 42 -0.96 19.89 -9.57
N LYS A 43 -2.00 20.40 -8.88
CA LYS A 43 -1.82 21.42 -7.83
C LYS A 43 -1.19 20.83 -6.57
N VAL A 44 -1.56 19.61 -6.22
CA VAL A 44 -0.99 18.90 -5.06
C VAL A 44 0.43 18.45 -5.38
N GLN A 45 0.66 17.96 -6.59
CA GLN A 45 1.99 17.60 -7.10
C GLN A 45 2.94 18.81 -7.14
N ASP A 46 2.48 19.97 -7.62
CA ASP A 46 3.27 21.20 -7.63
C ASP A 46 3.62 21.69 -6.22
N LEU A 47 2.68 21.64 -5.28
CA LEU A 47 2.94 21.93 -3.86
C LEU A 47 3.98 20.97 -3.27
N TYR A 48 3.86 19.68 -3.55
CA TYR A 48 4.82 18.67 -3.11
C TYR A 48 6.22 18.92 -3.71
N ASN A 49 6.30 19.16 -5.02
CA ASN A 49 7.55 19.45 -5.72
C ASN A 49 8.27 20.69 -5.15
N ARG A 50 7.53 21.78 -4.88
CA ARG A 50 8.10 22.99 -4.26
C ARG A 50 8.58 22.77 -2.83
N ALA A 51 7.88 21.94 -2.06
CA ALA A 51 8.27 21.62 -0.69
C ALA A 51 9.58 20.79 -0.63
N LYS A 52 9.84 19.93 -1.63
CA LYS A 52 11.05 19.11 -1.71
C LYS A 52 12.23 19.73 -2.45
N GLN A 53 12.08 20.90 -3.09
CA GLN A 53 13.12 21.52 -3.96
C GLN A 53 14.49 21.77 -3.31
N ASN A 54 14.58 21.83 -1.98
CA ASN A 54 15.85 21.97 -1.25
C ASN A 54 16.19 20.73 -0.41
N GLN A 55 15.48 19.64 -0.65
CA GLN A 55 15.73 18.34 -0.03
C GLN A 55 16.36 17.41 -1.07
N TRP A 56 16.66 16.20 -0.64
CA TRP A 56 17.03 15.15 -1.58
C TRP A 56 15.84 14.85 -2.51
N ASP A 57 16.03 15.03 -3.82
CA ASP A 57 15.02 14.76 -4.84
C ASP A 57 15.38 13.50 -5.64
N SER A 58 14.60 12.43 -5.44
CA SER A 58 14.80 11.17 -6.15
C SER A 58 14.68 11.30 -7.68
N ASP A 59 13.86 12.23 -8.17
CA ASP A 59 13.59 12.39 -9.60
C ASP A 59 14.77 13.05 -10.33
N GLU A 60 15.57 13.84 -9.61
CA GLU A 60 16.75 14.53 -10.16
C GLU A 60 18.04 13.72 -9.94
N TYR A 61 18.22 13.17 -8.73
CA TYR A 61 19.49 12.56 -8.34
C TYR A 61 19.58 11.07 -8.65
N LEU A 62 18.45 10.38 -8.88
CA LEU A 62 18.46 8.94 -9.13
C LEU A 62 18.26 8.65 -10.63
N PRO A 63 19.20 7.94 -11.29
CA PRO A 63 19.00 7.46 -12.66
C PRO A 63 18.04 6.28 -12.64
N TRP A 64 16.73 6.55 -12.67
CA TRP A 64 15.68 5.50 -12.58
C TRP A 64 15.72 4.48 -13.72
N ASP A 65 16.28 4.86 -14.88
CA ASP A 65 16.49 3.95 -16.01
C ASP A 65 17.68 2.98 -15.81
N HIS A 66 18.38 3.06 -14.67
CA HIS A 66 19.50 2.18 -14.37
C HIS A 66 19.02 0.75 -14.06
N GLU A 67 19.42 -0.21 -14.91
CA GLU A 67 19.16 -1.62 -14.65
C GLU A 67 19.97 -2.14 -13.45
N VAL A 68 19.27 -2.63 -12.44
CA VAL A 68 19.88 -3.22 -11.25
C VAL A 68 20.30 -4.67 -11.55
N ASP A 69 21.60 -4.94 -11.52
CA ASP A 69 22.20 -6.27 -11.71
C ASP A 69 22.16 -7.08 -10.39
N PRO A 70 21.33 -8.14 -10.29
CA PRO A 70 21.20 -8.94 -9.07
C PRO A 70 22.47 -9.69 -8.66
N SER A 71 23.43 -9.86 -9.59
CA SER A 71 24.71 -10.53 -9.31
C SER A 71 25.72 -9.64 -8.60
N LYS A 72 25.42 -8.34 -8.46
CA LYS A 72 26.24 -7.35 -7.73
C LYS A 72 25.52 -6.95 -6.44
N PRO A 73 25.65 -7.72 -5.37
CA PRO A 73 24.88 -7.49 -4.16
C PRO A 73 25.27 -6.18 -3.47
N LEU A 74 24.27 -5.38 -3.10
CA LEU A 74 24.41 -4.13 -2.34
C LEU A 74 25.00 -4.37 -0.94
N ILE A 75 24.67 -5.50 -0.33
CA ILE A 75 25.18 -5.91 0.98
C ILE A 75 26.18 -7.05 0.76
N ALA A 76 27.38 -6.91 1.33
CA ALA A 76 28.44 -7.89 1.15
C ALA A 76 28.03 -9.30 1.64
N ASP A 77 28.35 -10.31 0.84
CA ASP A 77 28.11 -11.75 1.09
C ASP A 77 28.46 -12.20 2.51
N ARG A 78 29.57 -11.66 3.07
CA ARG A 78 30.11 -12.09 4.37
C ARG A 78 29.34 -11.57 5.58
N SER A 79 28.54 -10.51 5.42
CA SER A 79 27.70 -9.98 6.51
C SER A 79 26.36 -10.71 6.63
N SER A 80 25.91 -11.39 5.58
CA SER A 80 24.64 -12.10 5.59
C SER A 80 24.78 -13.45 6.31
N ILE A 81 23.89 -13.69 7.28
CA ILE A 81 23.86 -14.95 8.06
C ILE A 81 23.60 -16.14 7.14
N TYR A 82 22.85 -15.94 6.05
CA TYR A 82 22.49 -17.00 5.11
C TYR A 82 23.70 -17.70 4.49
N HIS A 83 24.80 -16.98 4.22
CA HIS A 83 26.04 -17.57 3.66
C HIS A 83 26.75 -18.52 4.63
N LYS A 84 26.38 -18.50 5.93
CA LYS A 84 26.91 -19.39 6.95
C LYS A 84 26.06 -20.65 7.13
N ILE A 85 24.88 -20.73 6.51
CA ILE A 85 23.94 -21.84 6.71
C ILE A 85 24.17 -22.91 5.63
N PRO A 86 24.24 -24.21 5.97
CA PRO A 86 24.55 -25.28 5.02
C PRO A 86 23.59 -25.46 3.84
N PHE A 87 22.37 -24.91 3.88
CA PHE A 87 21.47 -24.99 2.72
C PHE A 87 21.92 -24.05 1.60
N PHE A 88 22.47 -22.88 1.95
CA PHE A 88 22.85 -21.86 0.99
C PHE A 88 24.04 -22.31 0.14
N SER A 89 25.01 -22.99 0.75
CA SER A 89 26.16 -23.57 0.04
C SER A 89 25.79 -24.71 -0.92
N LYS A 90 24.58 -25.29 -0.79
CA LYS A 90 24.06 -26.31 -1.72
C LYS A 90 23.39 -25.70 -2.95
N LEU A 91 23.06 -24.41 -2.93
CA LEU A 91 22.48 -23.71 -4.07
C LEU A 91 23.53 -23.48 -5.16
N ASN A 92 23.11 -23.46 -6.42
CA ASN A 92 23.99 -23.05 -7.50
C ASN A 92 24.25 -21.53 -7.45
N LYS A 93 25.26 -21.03 -8.19
CA LYS A 93 25.66 -19.62 -8.13
C LYS A 93 24.51 -18.65 -8.45
N SER A 94 23.74 -18.93 -9.50
CA SER A 94 22.61 -18.08 -9.88
C SER A 94 21.51 -18.06 -8.79
N GLN A 95 21.22 -19.22 -8.18
CA GLN A 95 20.29 -19.30 -7.05
C GLN A 95 20.79 -18.53 -5.83
N GLN A 96 22.10 -18.55 -5.56
CA GLN A 96 22.71 -17.76 -4.48
C GLN A 96 22.55 -16.26 -4.76
N GLU A 97 22.86 -15.81 -5.98
CA GLU A 97 22.70 -14.40 -6.39
C GLU A 97 21.25 -13.93 -6.25
N THR A 98 20.28 -14.70 -6.78
CA THR A 98 18.84 -14.39 -6.66
C THR A 98 18.38 -14.36 -5.20
N PHE A 99 18.82 -15.32 -4.39
CA PHE A 99 18.49 -15.35 -2.96
C PHE A 99 19.06 -14.14 -2.22
N THR A 100 20.31 -13.76 -2.49
CA THR A 100 20.95 -12.59 -1.89
C THR A 100 20.23 -11.29 -2.27
N ALA A 101 19.80 -11.15 -3.53
CA ALA A 101 19.00 -10.01 -3.97
C ALA A 101 17.65 -9.93 -3.22
N HIS A 102 16.90 -11.04 -3.12
CA HIS A 102 15.61 -11.05 -2.42
C HIS A 102 15.73 -10.82 -0.91
N SER A 103 16.72 -11.43 -0.26
CA SER A 103 16.95 -11.22 1.17
C SER A 103 17.34 -9.78 1.49
N THR A 104 18.13 -9.14 0.61
CA THR A 104 18.46 -7.72 0.71
C THR A 104 17.23 -6.84 0.51
N ALA A 105 16.40 -7.12 -0.49
CA ALA A 105 15.16 -6.39 -0.74
C ALA A 105 14.19 -6.48 0.45
N GLN A 106 14.06 -7.67 1.06
CA GLN A 106 13.26 -7.84 2.27
C GLN A 106 13.78 -7.01 3.44
N LEU A 107 15.10 -7.01 3.68
CA LEU A 107 15.70 -6.21 4.74
C LEU A 107 15.43 -4.72 4.54
N LEU A 108 15.61 -4.20 3.31
CA LEU A 108 15.34 -2.81 2.98
C LEU A 108 13.85 -2.48 3.13
N SER A 109 12.96 -3.39 2.76
CA SER A 109 11.51 -3.20 2.98
C SER A 109 11.16 -3.09 4.46
N GLN A 110 11.83 -3.85 5.34
CA GLN A 110 11.61 -3.72 6.78
C GLN A 110 12.12 -2.38 7.32
N PHE A 111 13.24 -1.89 6.80
CA PHE A 111 13.76 -0.57 7.16
C PHE A 111 12.79 0.54 6.72
N LEU A 112 12.37 0.53 5.46
CA LEU A 112 11.45 1.53 4.89
C LEU A 112 10.06 1.52 5.54
N HIS A 113 9.56 0.37 5.99
CA HIS A 113 8.29 0.30 6.72
C HIS A 113 8.41 0.77 8.17
N GLY A 114 9.62 0.79 8.73
CA GLY A 114 9.88 1.23 10.10
C GLY A 114 10.03 2.74 10.27
N GLU A 115 10.24 3.47 9.18
CA GLU A 115 10.19 4.94 9.12
C GLU A 115 8.78 5.43 8.77
#